data_AF-A0A954N372-F1
#
_entry.id   AF-A0A954N372-F1
#
_cell.length_a   1.000
_cell.length_b   1.000
_cell.length_c   1.000
_cell.angle_alpha   90.00
_cell.angle_beta   90.00
_cell.angle_gamma   90.00
#
_symmetry.space_group_name_H-M   'P 1'
#
loop_
_entity.id
_entity.type
_entity.pdbx_description
1 polymer ?
#
loop_
_entity_poly.entity_id
_entity_poly.type
_entity_poly.pdbx_seq_one_letter_code
_entity_poly.pdbx_strand_id
1 'polypeptide(L)'
;MNNRYALTFAAILCLTGICLSFPSRAEDAKQDSSPPKESSASEGSALLEQARTKLAEYQSIKAELTERISFQDHFFVAHGSYVQGKRNQVLMEMTVNLGSNRGALLEIC
;
A
#
# COMPACT_ATOMS: atom_id res chain seq x y z
N MET A 1 -38.77 -6.95 -25.96
CA MET A 1 -38.70 -5.89 -24.91
C MET A 1 -37.39 -5.16 -25.13
N ASN A 2 -37.48 -4.00 -25.80
CA ASN A 2 -36.33 -3.25 -26.29
C ASN A 2 -35.84 -2.32 -25.19
N ASN A 3 -34.60 -2.54 -24.74
CA ASN A 3 -34.01 -1.80 -23.62
C ASN A 3 -33.45 -0.46 -24.13
N ARG A 4 -34.21 0.61 -23.90
CA ARG A 4 -34.06 1.96 -24.47
C ARG A 4 -33.07 2.87 -23.73
N TYR A 5 -32.14 2.32 -22.96
CA TYR A 5 -31.24 3.11 -22.11
C TYR A 5 -29.79 3.23 -22.63
N ALA A 6 -29.49 2.67 -23.80
CA ALA A 6 -28.14 2.71 -24.40
C ALA A 6 -27.85 3.98 -25.23
N LEU A 7 -28.81 4.93 -25.32
CA LEU A 7 -28.75 6.05 -26.28
C LEU A 7 -28.71 7.45 -25.63
N THR A 8 -28.61 7.54 -24.31
CA THR A 8 -28.56 8.81 -23.57
C THR A 8 -27.17 9.22 -23.06
N PHE A 9 -26.12 8.42 -23.31
CA PHE A 9 -24.74 8.77 -22.94
C PHE A 9 -23.92 9.44 -24.04
N ALA A 10 -24.39 9.46 -25.29
CA ALA A 10 -23.65 10.00 -26.44
C ALA A 10 -23.96 11.48 -26.77
N ALA A 11 -24.87 12.15 -26.04
CA ALA A 11 -25.36 13.50 -26.39
C ALA A 11 -24.90 14.62 -25.44
N ILE A 12 -24.12 14.33 -24.41
CA ILE A 12 -23.62 15.35 -23.44
C ILE A 12 -22.15 15.74 -23.72
N LEU A 13 -21.52 15.15 -24.73
CA LEU A 13 -20.09 15.34 -25.02
C LEU A 13 -19.77 16.35 -26.14
N CYS A 14 -20.75 17.08 -26.69
CA CYS A 14 -20.53 18.05 -27.78
C CYS A 14 -21.01 19.49 -27.53
N LEU A 15 -21.50 19.84 -26.33
CA LEU A 15 -22.12 21.15 -26.08
C LEU A 15 -21.41 22.05 -25.03
N THR A 16 -20.29 21.63 -24.47
CA THR A 16 -19.40 22.51 -23.71
C THR A 16 -18.18 22.87 -24.55
N GLY A 17 -18.42 23.68 -25.58
CA GLY A 17 -17.37 24.39 -26.30
C GLY A 17 -16.70 25.41 -25.39
N ILE A 18 -15.68 24.96 -24.65
CA ILE A 18 -14.71 25.84 -24.02
C ILE A 18 -13.33 25.41 -24.51
N CYS A 19 -12.90 26.04 -25.60
CA CYS A 19 -11.50 26.17 -25.94
C CYS A 19 -10.83 27.01 -24.85
N LEU A 20 -10.42 26.40 -23.74
CA LEU A 20 -9.43 27.00 -22.85
C LEU A 20 -8.08 26.85 -23.55
N SER A 21 -7.76 27.87 -24.35
CA SER A 21 -6.40 28.20 -24.74
C SER A 21 -5.56 28.28 -23.47
N PHE A 22 -4.79 27.24 -23.16
CA PHE A 22 -3.79 27.30 -22.11
C PHE A 22 -2.73 28.33 -22.54
N PRO A 23 -2.56 29.47 -21.85
CA PRO A 23 -1.33 30.19 -21.98
C PRO A 23 -0.25 29.30 -21.35
N SER A 24 0.66 28.81 -22.18
CA SER A 24 1.93 28.23 -21.74
C SER A 24 2.73 29.35 -21.07
N ARG A 25 2.40 29.64 -19.81
CA ARG A 25 3.23 30.44 -18.92
C ARG A 25 4.41 29.54 -18.57
N ALA A 26 5.51 29.73 -19.30
CA ALA A 26 6.82 29.30 -18.88
C ALA A 26 7.10 30.01 -17.55
N GLU A 27 6.72 29.37 -16.45
CA GLU A 27 7.27 29.71 -15.15
C GLU A 27 8.71 29.24 -15.16
N ASP A 28 9.62 30.21 -15.12
CA ASP A 28 11.01 30.01 -14.75
C ASP A 28 11.06 29.25 -13.43
N ALA A 29 11.20 27.92 -13.52
CA ALA A 29 11.63 27.09 -12.42
C ALA A 29 13.04 27.57 -12.06
N LYS A 30 13.12 28.52 -11.13
CA LYS A 30 14.35 28.82 -10.40
C LYS A 30 14.82 27.51 -9.79
N GLN A 31 15.82 26.94 -10.44
CA GLN A 31 16.54 25.77 -10.01
C GLN A 31 17.14 26.13 -8.65
N ASP A 32 16.49 25.65 -7.58
CA ASP A 32 17.02 25.73 -6.23
C ASP A 32 18.36 24.99 -6.24
N SER A 33 19.45 25.76 -6.29
CA SER A 33 20.83 25.26 -6.30
C SER A 33 21.29 24.86 -4.91
N SER A 34 20.36 24.48 -4.03
CA SER A 34 20.68 23.77 -2.81
C SER A 34 21.39 22.47 -3.18
N PRO A 35 22.61 22.21 -2.67
CA PRO A 35 23.29 20.95 -2.90
C PRO A 35 22.36 19.81 -2.46
N PRO A 36 22.26 18.71 -3.24
CA PRO A 36 21.47 17.57 -2.80
C PRO A 36 21.99 17.15 -1.42
N LYS A 37 21.11 17.19 -0.41
CA LYS A 37 21.41 16.67 0.92
C LYS A 37 22.01 15.28 0.73
N GLU A 38 23.29 15.13 1.07
CA GLU A 38 23.97 13.85 1.02
C GLU A 38 23.26 12.87 1.96
N SER A 39 22.48 11.99 1.34
CA SER A 39 22.32 10.58 1.63
C SER A 39 22.23 10.17 3.11
N SER A 40 21.02 10.21 3.65
CA SER A 40 20.59 9.30 4.74
C SER A 40 20.39 7.84 4.26
N ALA A 41 20.79 7.50 3.02
CA ALA A 41 20.54 6.19 2.40
C ALA A 41 21.52 5.08 2.85
N SER A 42 22.71 5.44 3.34
CA SER A 42 23.75 4.48 3.73
C SER A 42 23.45 3.76 5.05
N GLU A 43 22.89 4.46 6.04
CA GLU A 43 22.59 3.87 7.35
C GLU A 43 21.40 2.91 7.29
N GLY A 44 20.33 3.29 6.59
CA GLY A 44 19.14 2.44 6.44
C GLY A 44 19.42 1.15 5.67
N SER A 45 20.27 1.20 4.65
CA SER A 45 20.65 0.01 3.87
C SER A 45 21.49 -0.97 4.68
N ALA A 46 22.43 -0.48 5.50
CA ALA A 46 23.22 -1.33 6.40
C ALA A 46 22.36 -2.05 7.44
N LEU A 47 21.38 -1.36 8.04
CA LEU A 47 20.44 -1.95 9.00
C LEU A 47 19.56 -3.03 8.36
N LEU A 48 19.06 -2.79 7.14
CA LEU A 48 18.27 -3.78 6.41
C LEU A 48 19.09 -5.04 6.10
N GLU A 49 20.35 -4.89 5.71
CA GLU A 49 21.21 -6.03 5.39
C GLU A 49 21.58 -6.83 6.64
N GLN A 50 21.82 -6.16 7.76
CA GLN A 50 22.01 -6.83 9.05
C GLN A 50 20.76 -7.64 9.46
N ALA A 51 19.57 -7.07 9.30
CA ALA A 51 18.31 -7.75 9.60
C ALA A 51 18.10 -8.98 8.71
N ARG A 52 18.40 -8.88 7.41
CA ARG A 52 18.32 -10.01 6.47
C ARG A 52 19.29 -11.13 6.84
N THR A 53 20.54 -10.76 7.15
CA THR A 53 21.57 -11.73 7.55
C THR A 53 21.10 -12.51 8.77
N LYS A 54 20.59 -11.80 9.79
CA LYS A 54 20.05 -12.43 11.00
C LYS A 54 18.86 -13.35 10.71
N LEU A 55 17.93 -12.93 9.85
CA LEU A 55 16.78 -13.75 9.48
C LEU A 55 17.19 -15.02 8.70
N ALA A 56 18.25 -14.93 7.90
CA ALA A 56 18.78 -16.07 7.12
C ALA A 56 19.42 -17.16 7.99
N GLU A 57 19.77 -16.88 9.24
CA GLU A 57 20.30 -17.86 10.20
C GLU A 57 19.24 -18.89 10.62
N TYR A 58 17.95 -18.57 10.49
CA TYR A 58 16.85 -19.43 10.88
C TYR A 58 16.39 -20.31 9.72
N GLN A 59 16.28 -21.63 9.94
CA GLN A 59 15.71 -22.55 8.94
C GLN A 59 14.19 -22.39 8.78
N SER A 60 13.52 -21.99 9.86
CA SER A 60 12.10 -21.68 9.92
C SER A 60 11.83 -20.78 11.13
N ILE A 61 10.84 -19.89 10.99
CA ILE A 61 10.35 -19.03 12.06
C ILE A 61 8.88 -19.37 12.27
N LYS A 62 8.48 -19.60 13.51
CA LYS A 62 7.07 -19.73 13.90
C LYS A 62 6.77 -18.73 15.01
N ALA A 63 5.69 -17.97 14.85
CA ALA A 63 5.27 -16.98 15.82
C ALA A 63 3.74 -16.92 15.92
N GLU A 64 3.27 -16.58 17.12
CA GLU A 64 1.90 -16.11 17.32
C GLU A 64 1.90 -14.59 17.16
N LEU A 65 0.95 -14.07 16.40
CA LEU A 65 0.80 -12.65 16.10
C LEU A 65 -0.38 -12.06 16.87
N THR A 66 -0.16 -10.86 17.40
CA THR A 66 -1.23 -9.99 17.89
C THR A 66 -1.00 -8.62 17.30
N GLU A 67 -1.93 -8.18 16.47
CA GLU A 67 -1.87 -6.90 15.79
C GLU A 67 -2.96 -5.98 16.33
N ARG A 68 -2.56 -4.75 16.69
CA ARG A 68 -3.48 -3.71 17.11
C ARG A 68 -3.62 -2.70 15.98
N ILE A 69 -4.81 -2.65 15.38
CA ILE A 69 -5.13 -1.78 14.26
C ILE A 69 -5.92 -0.59 14.79
N SER A 70 -5.45 0.62 14.53
CA SER A 70 -6.17 1.86 14.84
C SER A 70 -6.60 2.56 13.55
N PHE A 71 -7.89 2.80 13.39
CA PHE A 71 -8.44 3.56 12.26
C PHE A 71 -9.49 4.55 12.77
N GLN A 72 -9.19 5.85 12.64
CA GLN A 72 -9.98 6.93 13.23
C GLN A 72 -10.19 6.69 14.73
N ASP A 73 -11.43 6.71 15.21
CA ASP A 73 -11.81 6.50 16.61
C ASP A 73 -12.01 5.02 16.97
N HIS A 74 -11.65 4.10 16.08
CA HIS A 74 -11.80 2.67 16.29
C HIS A 74 -10.47 1.97 16.46
N PHE A 75 -10.45 0.98 17.36
CA PHE A 75 -9.35 0.03 17.47
C PHE A 75 -9.86 -1.40 17.32
N PHE A 76 -9.08 -2.22 16.66
CA PHE A 76 -9.34 -3.63 16.46
C PHE A 76 -8.10 -4.43 16.83
N VAL A 77 -8.31 -5.64 17.34
CA VAL A 77 -7.22 -6.56 17.63
C VAL A 77 -7.39 -7.77 16.73
N ALA A 78 -6.35 -8.07 15.98
CA ALA A 78 -6.25 -9.28 15.18
C ALA A 78 -5.29 -10.25 15.86
N HIS A 79 -5.64 -11.53 15.85
CA HIS A 79 -4.82 -12.61 16.37
C HIS A 79 -4.59 -13.64 15.28
N GLY A 80 -3.41 -14.23 15.27
CA GLY A 80 -3.07 -15.18 14.22
C GLY A 80 -1.73 -15.85 14.42
N SER A 81 -1.32 -16.56 13.38
CA SER A 81 -0.06 -17.30 13.34
C SER A 81 0.75 -16.92 12.11
N TYR A 82 2.06 -16.97 12.27
CA TYR A 82 3.04 -16.73 11.23
C TYR A 82 4.00 -17.90 11.17
N VAL A 83 4.19 -18.44 9.97
CA VAL A 83 5.18 -19.47 9.68
C VAL A 83 6.00 -19.04 8.47
N GLN A 84 7.31 -18.93 8.66
CA GLN A 84 8.28 -18.77 7.60
C GLN A 84 9.05 -20.08 7.43
N GLY A 85 9.07 -20.61 6.22
CA GLY A 85 9.88 -21.77 5.82
C GLY A 85 11.20 -21.37 5.19
N LYS A 86 11.93 -22.37 4.67
CA LYS A 86 13.17 -22.13 3.91
C LYS A 86 12.88 -21.25 2.69
N ARG A 87 13.88 -20.44 2.28
CA ARG A 87 13.78 -19.52 1.13
C ARG A 87 12.69 -18.46 1.27
N ASN A 88 12.34 -18.06 2.49
CA ASN A 88 11.34 -17.03 2.79
C ASN A 88 9.93 -17.38 2.28
N GLN A 89 9.59 -18.66 2.21
CA GLN A 89 8.20 -19.07 2.02
C GLN A 89 7.40 -18.65 3.25
N VAL A 90 6.24 -18.03 3.06
CA VAL A 90 5.43 -17.49 4.15
C VAL A 90 4.04 -18.11 4.12
N LEU A 91 3.56 -18.45 5.31
CA LEU A 91 2.16 -18.70 5.61
C LEU A 91 1.78 -17.81 6.80
N MET A 92 0.83 -16.91 6.61
CA MET A 92 0.30 -16.07 7.68
C MET A 92 -1.23 -16.17 7.69
N GLU A 93 -1.78 -16.47 8.86
CA GLU A 93 -3.22 -16.56 9.08
C GLU A 93 -3.60 -15.64 10.22
N MET A 94 -4.44 -14.65 9.95
CA MET A 94 -4.91 -13.68 10.94
C MET A 94 -6.44 -13.65 10.98
N THR A 95 -6.99 -13.45 12.17
CA THR A 95 -8.43 -13.28 12.38
C THR A 95 -8.69 -12.03 13.18
N VAL A 96 -9.70 -11.25 12.78
CA VAL A 96 -10.06 -9.99 13.43
C VAL A 96 -11.56 -9.99 13.72
N ASN A 97 -11.93 -9.53 14.91
CA ASN A 97 -13.33 -9.34 15.28
C ASN A 97 -13.66 -7.84 15.22
N LEU A 98 -14.67 -7.49 14.43
CA LEU A 98 -15.15 -6.13 14.19
C LEU A 98 -16.61 -6.04 14.68
N GLY A 99 -16.80 -5.83 15.98
CA GLY A 99 -18.13 -5.90 16.60
C GLY A 99 -18.72 -7.31 16.47
N SER A 100 -19.83 -7.46 15.74
CA SER A 100 -20.44 -8.76 15.44
C SER A 100 -19.86 -9.47 14.21
N ASN A 101 -18.98 -8.80 13.45
CA ASN A 101 -18.40 -9.35 12.23
C ASN A 101 -17.04 -10.00 12.53
N ARG A 102 -16.72 -11.06 11.78
CA ARG A 102 -15.40 -11.71 11.81
C ARG A 102 -14.75 -11.62 10.45
N GLY A 103 -13.55 -11.05 10.39
CA GLY A 103 -12.68 -11.04 9.23
C GLY A 103 -11.54 -12.05 9.39
N ALA A 104 -11.02 -12.53 8.26
CA ALA A 104 -9.83 -13.37 8.21
C ALA A 104 -8.93 -12.90 7.06
N LEU A 105 -7.63 -12.97 7.28
CA LEU A 105 -6.58 -12.70 6.29
C LEU A 105 -5.70 -13.95 6.21
N LEU A 106 -5.45 -14.39 4.99
CA LEU A 106 -4.50 -15.46 4.68
C LEU A 106 -3.52 -14.92 3.65
N GLU A 107 -2.24 -14.99 3.96
CA GLU A 107 -1.15 -14.66 3.03
C GLU A 107 -0.26 -15.89 2.86
N ILE A 108 -0.01 -16.24 1.58
CA ILE A 108 0.86 -17.35 1.19
C ILE A 108 1.77 -16.84 0.08
N CYS A 109 3.09 -16.92 0.30
CA CYS A 109 4.13 -16.43 -0.61
C CYS A 109 5.26 -17.45 -0.78
#